data_AF-A0A3D0GXH7-F1
#
_entry.id   AF-A0A3D0GXH7-F1
#
_cell.length_a   1.000
_cell.length_b   1.000
_cell.length_c   1.000
_cell.angle_alpha   90.00
_cell.angle_beta   90.00
_cell.angle_gamma   90.00
#
_symmetry.space_group_name_H-M   'P 1'
#
loop_
_entity.id
_entity.type
_entity.pdbx_description
1 polymer ?
#
loop_
_entity_poly.entity_id
_entity_poly.type
_entity_poly.pdbx_seq_one_letter_code
_entity_poly.pdbx_strand_id
1 'polypeptide(L)'
;MRIQVVCSKPRKETNGSTSEIEYVSLRDIRSIDEYDVTVLDLAAPEIWCNDGDKIDTINQENHFESMSYMLSSSKAPILICLPQNIGFKHKNKYKNIIIDTDLKDMIKEYEGILNSLFHPLFKWGLRYENTVTTIENQEFTAAFYFSTTPDGWVVCKSKSNRAVLIKSDNVYVTTLSIENVDKLKLVLGVIGLKNERQEVPDWMIHYPMFDDEKQKSAIAEWERQIEGLQANIEKSKQILIQNDRMKSVLYKTGEPLVEIVFEILQELLGCDLSEFVDEKKEDFLFQVKDVIFIGEIKGVNHNVKNENISQLDVHYQSYMDDHELTNETKVKALLIMNYQKNKEPNQRDQVKETQINLAKRNGSLIIDTLTLLRVLEKYRDGLIARNEILAMLSEQTGILVLGENLE
;
A
#
# COMPACT_ATOMS: atom_id res chain seq x y z
N MET A 1 -10.24 -34.38 -11.54
CA MET A 1 -11.65 -34.08 -11.81
C MET A 1 -11.71 -32.81 -12.66
N ARG A 2 -12.37 -32.77 -13.81
CA ARG A 2 -12.49 -31.56 -14.63
C ARG A 2 -13.63 -30.68 -14.08
N ILE A 3 -13.31 -29.50 -13.59
CA ILE A 3 -14.27 -28.60 -12.92
C ILE A 3 -14.47 -27.34 -13.77
N GLN A 4 -15.72 -26.95 -14.00
CA GLN A 4 -16.05 -25.63 -14.56
C GLN A 4 -16.55 -24.73 -13.43
N VAL A 5 -15.94 -23.56 -13.23
CA VAL A 5 -16.41 -22.54 -12.29
C VAL A 5 -16.95 -21.35 -13.07
N VAL A 6 -18.25 -21.14 -12.99
CA VAL A 6 -18.96 -20.02 -13.61
C VAL A 6 -19.05 -18.89 -12.59
N CYS A 7 -18.46 -17.73 -12.88
CA CYS A 7 -18.41 -16.59 -11.96
C CYS A 7 -18.44 -15.24 -12.71
N SER A 8 -18.61 -14.11 -12.01
CA SER A 8 -18.72 -12.79 -12.65
C SER A 8 -17.41 -12.29 -13.27
N LYS A 9 -16.26 -12.69 -12.69
CA LYS A 9 -14.92 -12.24 -13.08
C LYS A 9 -13.99 -13.46 -13.21
N PRO A 10 -14.01 -14.17 -14.35
CA PRO A 10 -13.15 -15.32 -14.57
C PRO A 10 -11.67 -14.88 -14.55
N ARG A 11 -10.86 -15.56 -13.74
CA ARG A 11 -9.41 -15.37 -13.74
C ARG A 11 -8.84 -16.22 -14.87
N LYS A 12 -7.98 -15.64 -15.71
CA LYS A 12 -7.10 -16.45 -16.56
C LYS A 12 -5.97 -16.96 -15.69
N GLU A 13 -5.93 -18.27 -15.43
CA GLU A 13 -4.70 -18.87 -14.90
C GLU A 13 -3.63 -18.80 -16.00
N THR A 14 -2.69 -17.88 -15.84
CA THR A 14 -1.47 -17.85 -16.64
C THR A 14 -0.48 -18.84 -16.04
N ASN A 15 -0.67 -20.14 -16.25
CA ASN A 15 0.40 -21.13 -16.12
C ASN A 15 0.02 -22.40 -16.89
N GLY A 16 0.94 -22.83 -17.76
CA GLY A 16 0.80 -23.98 -18.67
C GLY A 16 0.82 -25.34 -17.98
N SER A 17 -0.18 -25.60 -17.15
CA SER A 17 -0.59 -26.96 -16.78
C SER A 17 -2.08 -27.05 -17.11
N THR A 18 -2.57 -28.21 -17.56
CA THR A 18 -4.00 -28.46 -17.70
C THR A 18 -4.68 -28.23 -16.35
N SER A 19 -5.19 -27.02 -16.13
CA SER A 19 -5.78 -26.64 -14.85
C SER A 19 -7.01 -27.50 -14.63
N GLU A 20 -7.06 -28.13 -13.47
CA GLU A 20 -8.17 -28.96 -13.02
C GLU A 20 -9.50 -28.18 -13.01
N ILE A 21 -9.40 -26.86 -12.91
CA ILE A 21 -10.49 -25.89 -12.83
C ILE A 21 -10.40 -24.93 -14.02
N GLU A 22 -11.52 -24.77 -14.72
CA GLU A 22 -11.71 -23.77 -15.76
C GLU A 22 -12.68 -22.70 -15.29
N TYR A 23 -12.22 -21.46 -15.18
CA TYR A 23 -13.05 -20.32 -14.80
C TYR A 23 -13.65 -19.66 -16.04
N VAL A 24 -14.97 -19.57 -16.09
CA VAL A 24 -15.71 -18.95 -17.19
C VAL A 24 -16.68 -17.89 -16.67
N SER A 25 -17.05 -16.95 -17.54
CA SER A 25 -18.11 -15.98 -17.24
C SER A 25 -19.49 -16.63 -17.37
N LEU A 26 -20.54 -16.00 -16.82
CA LEU A 26 -21.93 -16.44 -17.05
C LEU A 26 -22.32 -16.47 -18.55
N ARG A 27 -21.59 -15.74 -19.41
CA ARG A 27 -21.85 -15.68 -20.86
C ARG A 27 -21.19 -16.82 -21.64
N ASP A 28 -20.13 -17.38 -21.08
CA ASP A 28 -19.26 -18.35 -21.76
C ASP A 28 -19.36 -19.74 -21.11
N ILE A 29 -20.44 -19.99 -20.36
CA ILE A 29 -20.72 -21.31 -19.79
C ILE A 29 -20.76 -22.34 -20.92
N ARG A 30 -19.96 -23.39 -20.76
CA ARG A 30 -19.95 -24.55 -21.67
C ARG A 30 -20.93 -25.60 -21.20
N SER A 31 -21.18 -26.58 -22.08
CA SER A 31 -22.02 -27.73 -21.78
C SER A 31 -21.64 -28.33 -20.42
N ILE A 32 -22.61 -28.44 -19.51
CA ILE A 32 -22.38 -28.90 -18.13
C ILE A 32 -21.86 -30.35 -18.14
N ASP A 33 -22.31 -31.16 -19.09
CA ASP A 33 -21.91 -32.56 -19.23
C ASP A 33 -20.48 -32.76 -19.80
N GLU A 34 -19.76 -31.68 -20.17
CA GLU A 34 -18.33 -31.75 -20.55
C GLU A 34 -17.37 -31.76 -19.34
N TYR A 35 -17.92 -31.61 -18.13
CA TYR A 35 -17.20 -31.49 -16.88
C TYR A 35 -17.73 -32.50 -15.87
N ASP A 36 -16.86 -32.90 -14.94
CA ASP A 36 -17.25 -33.78 -13.84
C ASP A 36 -18.15 -33.04 -12.83
N VAL A 37 -17.99 -31.72 -12.73
CA VAL A 37 -18.86 -30.82 -11.96
C VAL A 37 -18.81 -29.39 -12.49
N THR A 38 -19.97 -28.74 -12.55
CA THR A 38 -20.08 -27.30 -12.78
C THR A 38 -20.45 -26.58 -11.49
N VAL A 39 -19.65 -25.60 -11.10
CA VAL A 39 -19.85 -24.74 -9.93
C VAL A 39 -20.37 -23.39 -10.40
N LEU A 40 -21.57 -23.00 -9.98
CA LEU A 40 -22.13 -21.67 -10.19
C LEU A 40 -21.85 -20.81 -8.95
N ASP A 41 -20.85 -19.94 -9.04
CA ASP A 41 -20.48 -19.02 -7.97
C ASP A 41 -21.25 -17.71 -8.10
N LEU A 42 -22.27 -17.54 -7.24
CA LEU A 42 -23.12 -16.35 -7.20
C LEU A 42 -22.69 -15.36 -6.11
N ALA A 43 -21.52 -15.53 -5.48
CA ALA A 43 -21.09 -14.69 -4.35
C ALA A 43 -20.70 -13.26 -4.75
N ALA A 44 -20.46 -13.03 -6.04
CA ALA A 44 -19.94 -11.76 -6.54
C ALA A 44 -21.00 -10.64 -6.49
N PRO A 45 -20.73 -9.49 -5.84
CA PRO A 45 -21.68 -8.38 -5.75
C PRO A 45 -22.12 -7.80 -7.10
N GLU A 46 -21.34 -7.98 -8.16
CA GLU A 46 -21.68 -7.50 -9.51
C GLU A 46 -22.86 -8.26 -10.14
N ILE A 47 -23.23 -9.43 -9.60
CA ILE A 47 -24.42 -10.19 -10.00
C ILE A 47 -25.67 -9.54 -9.39
N TRP A 48 -25.55 -9.01 -8.16
CA TRP A 48 -26.66 -8.53 -7.33
C TRP A 48 -26.92 -7.04 -7.52
N CYS A 49 -27.23 -6.66 -8.75
CA CYS A 49 -27.60 -5.29 -9.06
C CYS A 49 -28.63 -5.18 -10.19
N ASN A 50 -29.36 -4.07 -10.20
CA ASN A 50 -30.30 -3.69 -11.24
C ASN A 50 -30.10 -2.21 -11.63
N ASP A 51 -29.95 -1.91 -12.93
CA ASP A 51 -29.83 -0.53 -13.39
C ASP A 51 -31.15 0.26 -13.37
N GLY A 52 -32.26 -0.42 -13.13
CA GLY A 52 -33.59 0.13 -12.91
C GLY A 52 -33.94 0.30 -11.43
N ASP A 53 -35.23 0.51 -11.19
CA ASP A 53 -35.86 0.74 -9.88
C ASP A 53 -36.47 -0.52 -9.26
N LYS A 54 -36.34 -1.66 -9.95
CA LYS A 54 -36.83 -2.95 -9.49
C LYS A 54 -35.80 -3.64 -8.59
N ILE A 55 -36.30 -4.31 -7.55
CA ILE A 55 -35.50 -5.09 -6.60
C ILE A 55 -35.71 -6.60 -6.73
N ASP A 56 -36.64 -7.03 -7.58
CA ASP A 56 -37.05 -8.42 -7.80
C ASP A 56 -36.40 -9.06 -9.04
N THR A 57 -35.40 -8.41 -9.63
CA THR A 57 -34.69 -8.89 -10.83
C THR A 57 -33.29 -8.29 -10.89
N ILE A 58 -32.36 -8.94 -11.57
CA ILE A 58 -30.97 -8.49 -11.76
C ILE A 58 -30.67 -8.13 -13.22
N ASN A 59 -29.61 -7.37 -13.44
CA ASN A 59 -29.12 -7.07 -14.79
C ASN A 59 -28.76 -8.33 -15.60
N GLN A 60 -28.46 -9.46 -14.93
CA GLN A 60 -28.09 -10.73 -15.55
C GLN A 60 -29.28 -11.71 -15.69
N GLU A 61 -30.54 -11.27 -15.51
CA GLU A 61 -31.73 -12.14 -15.46
C GLU A 61 -31.82 -13.10 -16.66
N ASN A 62 -31.64 -12.59 -17.88
CA ASN A 62 -31.70 -13.40 -19.10
C ASN A 62 -30.62 -14.51 -19.14
N HIS A 63 -29.47 -14.28 -18.48
CA HIS A 63 -28.44 -15.30 -18.35
C HIS A 63 -28.88 -16.39 -17.35
N PHE A 64 -29.53 -16.02 -16.24
CA PHE A 64 -30.10 -16.99 -15.30
C PHE A 64 -31.16 -17.85 -15.97
N GLU A 65 -32.08 -17.25 -16.73
CA GLU A 65 -33.10 -17.98 -17.49
C GLU A 65 -32.48 -18.94 -18.51
N SER A 66 -31.45 -18.51 -19.24
CA SER A 66 -30.74 -19.36 -20.20
C SER A 66 -30.03 -20.53 -19.51
N MET A 67 -29.39 -20.27 -18.37
CA MET A 67 -28.70 -21.29 -17.58
C MET A 67 -29.67 -22.30 -16.97
N SER A 68 -30.88 -21.88 -16.57
CA SER A 68 -31.94 -22.76 -16.06
C SER A 68 -32.25 -23.93 -17.01
N TYR A 69 -32.26 -23.69 -18.32
CA TYR A 69 -32.42 -24.75 -19.32
C TYR A 69 -31.23 -25.73 -19.34
N MET A 70 -30.01 -25.23 -19.17
CA MET A 70 -28.80 -26.07 -19.10
C MET A 70 -28.81 -26.92 -17.82
N LEU A 71 -29.17 -26.31 -16.68
CA LEU A 71 -29.25 -26.95 -15.38
C LEU A 71 -30.27 -28.10 -15.37
N SER A 72 -31.44 -27.87 -15.97
CA SER A 72 -32.53 -28.86 -16.01
C SER A 72 -32.33 -30.00 -17.01
N SER A 73 -31.44 -29.84 -18.00
CA SER A 73 -31.16 -30.87 -19.02
C SER A 73 -29.90 -31.69 -18.74
N SER A 74 -29.00 -31.19 -17.90
CA SER A 74 -27.74 -31.85 -17.54
C SER A 74 -27.95 -33.05 -16.63
N LYS A 75 -27.07 -34.04 -16.75
CA LYS A 75 -26.97 -35.17 -15.81
C LYS A 75 -25.74 -35.06 -14.90
N ALA A 76 -24.74 -34.27 -15.30
CA ALA A 76 -23.57 -34.03 -14.49
C ALA A 76 -23.90 -33.24 -13.20
N PRO A 77 -23.16 -33.47 -12.10
CA PRO A 77 -23.33 -32.71 -10.86
C PRO A 77 -23.18 -31.20 -11.05
N ILE A 78 -24.06 -30.43 -10.41
CA ILE A 78 -23.98 -28.97 -10.34
C ILE A 78 -23.91 -28.54 -8.88
N LEU A 79 -23.03 -27.59 -8.56
CA LEU A 79 -22.98 -26.93 -7.25
C LEU A 79 -23.30 -25.44 -7.41
N ILE A 80 -24.39 -24.97 -6.82
CA ILE A 80 -24.76 -23.55 -6.76
C ILE A 80 -24.33 -22.98 -5.41
N CYS A 81 -23.43 -22.01 -5.44
CA CYS A 81 -22.94 -21.29 -4.26
C CYS A 81 -23.69 -19.97 -4.13
N LEU A 82 -24.53 -19.87 -3.11
CA LEU A 82 -25.30 -18.67 -2.82
C LEU A 82 -24.41 -17.59 -2.17
N PRO A 83 -24.67 -16.28 -2.42
CA PRO A 83 -23.95 -15.21 -1.77
C PRO A 83 -24.14 -15.19 -0.25
N GLN A 84 -23.15 -14.61 0.43
CA GLN A 84 -23.29 -14.18 1.83
C GLN A 84 -24.21 -12.94 1.92
N ASN A 85 -24.39 -12.34 3.11
CA ASN A 85 -25.18 -11.11 3.24
C ASN A 85 -24.42 -9.91 2.65
N ILE A 86 -24.52 -9.75 1.33
CA ILE A 86 -24.01 -8.61 0.55
C ILE A 86 -25.14 -7.64 0.21
N GLY A 87 -24.77 -6.47 -0.29
CA GLY A 87 -25.71 -5.43 -0.71
C GLY A 87 -26.23 -5.63 -2.14
N PHE A 88 -27.53 -5.51 -2.32
CA PHE A 88 -28.21 -5.43 -3.61
C PHE A 88 -28.34 -3.98 -4.04
N LYS A 89 -27.79 -3.65 -5.21
CA LYS A 89 -27.76 -2.26 -5.71
C LYS A 89 -28.80 -2.01 -6.78
N HIS A 90 -29.64 -0.98 -6.61
CA HIS A 90 -30.58 -0.53 -7.63
C HIS A 90 -30.68 0.99 -7.73
N LYS A 91 -31.19 1.52 -8.86
CA LYS A 91 -31.35 2.96 -9.07
C LYS A 91 -32.75 3.42 -8.71
N ASN A 92 -32.84 4.38 -7.80
CA ASN A 92 -34.08 5.11 -7.61
C ASN A 92 -34.24 6.16 -8.72
N LYS A 93 -35.09 5.90 -9.71
CA LYS A 93 -35.32 6.79 -10.85
C LYS A 93 -35.80 8.19 -10.45
N TYR A 94 -36.57 8.31 -9.37
CA TYR A 94 -37.11 9.60 -8.93
C TYR A 94 -36.05 10.49 -8.29
N LYS A 95 -35.12 9.91 -7.55
CA LYS A 95 -34.07 10.63 -6.81
C LYS A 95 -32.72 10.63 -7.51
N ASN A 96 -32.57 9.86 -8.59
CA ASN A 96 -31.31 9.62 -9.29
C ASN A 96 -30.16 9.20 -8.36
N ILE A 97 -30.47 8.34 -7.37
CA ILE A 97 -29.51 7.80 -6.42
C ILE A 97 -29.43 6.27 -6.55
N ILE A 98 -28.28 5.71 -6.18
CA ILE A 98 -28.12 4.27 -6.00
C ILE A 98 -28.54 3.94 -4.57
N ILE A 99 -29.44 2.98 -4.43
CA ILE A 99 -29.84 2.40 -3.15
C ILE A 99 -29.15 1.05 -3.02
N ASP A 100 -28.59 0.80 -1.85
CA ASP A 100 -27.93 -0.45 -1.47
C ASP A 100 -28.75 -1.10 -0.34
N THR A 101 -29.24 -2.32 -0.54
CA THR A 101 -30.09 -3.04 0.42
C THR A 101 -29.51 -4.42 0.68
N ASP A 102 -29.20 -4.73 1.94
CA ASP A 102 -28.68 -6.05 2.31
C ASP A 102 -29.64 -7.18 1.88
N LEU A 103 -29.11 -8.27 1.33
CA LEU A 103 -29.93 -9.40 0.87
C LEU A 103 -30.81 -9.98 1.99
N LYS A 104 -30.38 -9.95 3.26
CA LYS A 104 -31.19 -10.38 4.41
C LYS A 104 -32.47 -9.55 4.60
N ASP A 105 -32.49 -8.31 4.13
CA ASP A 105 -33.61 -7.37 4.29
C ASP A 105 -34.58 -7.46 3.10
N MET A 106 -34.26 -8.26 2.08
CA MET A 106 -35.07 -8.49 0.87
C MET A 106 -35.11 -9.97 0.47
N ILE A 107 -35.17 -10.87 1.46
CA ILE A 107 -35.11 -12.33 1.24
C ILE A 107 -36.14 -12.82 0.22
N LYS A 108 -37.36 -12.26 0.22
CA LYS A 108 -38.43 -12.68 -0.69
C LYS A 108 -38.08 -12.39 -2.15
N GLU A 109 -37.57 -11.20 -2.42
CA GLU A 109 -37.12 -10.77 -3.74
C GLU A 109 -35.87 -11.54 -4.17
N TYR A 110 -34.93 -11.74 -3.24
CA TYR A 110 -33.75 -12.57 -3.44
C TYR A 110 -34.12 -14.01 -3.83
N GLU A 111 -35.05 -14.65 -3.13
CA GLU A 111 -35.59 -15.97 -3.50
C GLU A 111 -36.28 -15.96 -4.87
N GLY A 112 -36.96 -14.86 -5.21
CA GLY A 112 -37.58 -14.65 -6.52
C GLY A 112 -36.55 -14.65 -7.66
N ILE A 113 -35.43 -13.93 -7.49
CA ILE A 113 -34.32 -13.90 -8.45
C ILE A 113 -33.67 -15.29 -8.58
N LEU A 114 -33.42 -15.98 -7.47
CA LEU A 114 -32.85 -17.33 -7.51
C LEU A 114 -33.76 -18.33 -8.25
N ASN A 115 -35.08 -18.12 -8.20
CA ASN A 115 -36.05 -18.99 -8.85
C ASN A 115 -35.96 -18.96 -10.38
N SER A 116 -35.47 -17.87 -10.99
CA SER A 116 -35.27 -17.83 -12.44
C SER A 116 -34.11 -18.71 -12.89
N LEU A 117 -33.12 -18.93 -12.02
CA LEU A 117 -31.99 -19.83 -12.25
C LEU A 117 -32.37 -21.30 -12.01
N PHE A 118 -32.98 -21.63 -10.87
CA PHE A 118 -33.33 -23.00 -10.54
C PHE A 118 -34.63 -23.07 -9.72
N HIS A 119 -35.72 -23.42 -10.40
CA HIS A 119 -37.09 -23.36 -9.87
C HIS A 119 -37.31 -24.08 -8.51
N PRO A 120 -36.64 -25.19 -8.17
CA PRO A 120 -36.76 -25.78 -6.83
C PRO A 120 -36.31 -24.85 -5.68
N LEU A 121 -35.46 -23.84 -5.93
CA LEU A 121 -34.93 -22.92 -4.90
C LEU A 121 -36.04 -22.19 -4.13
N PHE A 122 -37.09 -21.72 -4.81
CA PHE A 122 -38.18 -20.98 -4.18
C PHE A 122 -38.95 -21.80 -3.13
N LYS A 123 -38.87 -23.14 -3.20
CA LYS A 123 -39.56 -24.02 -2.26
C LYS A 123 -38.79 -24.24 -0.96
N TRP A 124 -37.54 -23.77 -0.86
CA TRP A 124 -36.66 -24.18 0.22
C TRP A 124 -36.58 -23.22 1.42
N GLY A 125 -37.15 -22.02 1.30
CA GLY A 125 -37.30 -21.05 2.37
C GLY A 125 -35.98 -20.65 3.02
N LEU A 126 -35.31 -19.67 2.46
CA LEU A 126 -34.08 -19.10 2.96
C LEU A 126 -34.35 -18.24 4.21
N ARG A 127 -33.47 -18.35 5.21
CA ARG A 127 -33.52 -17.53 6.42
C ARG A 127 -32.14 -16.99 6.74
N TYR A 128 -32.10 -15.74 7.20
CA TYR A 128 -30.88 -15.11 7.66
C TYR A 128 -30.56 -15.53 9.10
N GLU A 129 -29.42 -16.17 9.29
CA GLU A 129 -28.82 -16.50 10.57
C GLU A 129 -27.36 -16.87 10.29
N ASN A 130 -26.41 -16.16 10.89
CA ASN A 130 -25.01 -16.49 10.72
C ASN A 130 -24.69 -17.81 11.41
N THR A 131 -24.15 -18.76 10.64
CA THR A 131 -23.79 -20.08 11.13
C THR A 131 -22.34 -20.42 10.82
N VAL A 132 -21.80 -21.34 11.61
CA VAL A 132 -20.46 -21.93 11.40
C VAL A 132 -20.63 -23.43 11.20
N THR A 133 -19.93 -23.97 10.21
CA THR A 133 -19.90 -25.39 9.86
C THR A 133 -18.46 -25.85 9.83
N THR A 134 -18.17 -27.01 10.40
CA THR A 134 -16.83 -27.61 10.33
C THR A 134 -16.90 -28.77 9.35
N ILE A 135 -16.10 -28.69 8.29
CA ILE A 135 -15.90 -29.78 7.33
C ILE A 135 -14.44 -30.20 7.46
N GLU A 136 -14.21 -31.46 7.85
CA GLU A 136 -12.89 -31.96 8.25
C GLU A 136 -12.27 -31.04 9.32
N ASN A 137 -11.17 -30.33 9.02
CA ASN A 137 -10.50 -29.42 9.96
C ASN A 137 -10.64 -27.92 9.59
N GLN A 138 -11.55 -27.57 8.68
CA GLN A 138 -11.75 -26.19 8.21
C GLN A 138 -13.12 -25.66 8.61
N GLU A 139 -13.16 -24.39 9.00
CA GLU A 139 -14.41 -23.70 9.32
C GLU A 139 -14.96 -22.94 8.11
N PHE A 140 -16.26 -23.09 7.91
CA PHE A 140 -17.05 -22.41 6.90
C PHE A 140 -18.11 -21.55 7.59
N THR A 141 -18.26 -20.32 7.12
CA THR A 141 -19.33 -19.41 7.54
C THR A 141 -20.48 -19.46 6.54
N ALA A 142 -21.69 -19.18 6.99
CA ALA A 142 -22.85 -18.98 6.13
C ALA A 142 -23.77 -17.93 6.74
N ALA A 143 -24.17 -16.91 5.98
CA ALA A 143 -25.12 -15.90 6.41
C ALA A 143 -26.58 -16.37 6.37
N PHE A 144 -26.85 -17.41 5.59
CA PHE A 144 -28.19 -17.95 5.37
C PHE A 144 -28.23 -19.46 5.61
N TYR A 145 -29.44 -19.98 5.85
CA TYR A 145 -29.71 -21.42 5.87
C TYR A 145 -31.07 -21.74 5.26
N PHE A 146 -31.26 -23.00 4.87
CA PHE A 146 -32.52 -23.51 4.34
C PHE A 146 -33.42 -23.97 5.48
N SER A 147 -34.56 -23.31 5.65
CA SER A 147 -35.51 -23.58 6.74
C SER A 147 -36.60 -24.59 6.39
N THR A 148 -36.84 -24.80 5.10
CA THR A 148 -37.87 -25.73 4.60
C THR A 148 -37.22 -26.64 3.57
N THR A 149 -36.96 -27.89 3.91
CA THR A 149 -36.33 -28.84 2.97
C THR A 149 -37.15 -30.13 2.95
N PRO A 150 -37.42 -30.73 1.78
CA PRO A 150 -37.98 -32.07 1.73
C PRO A 150 -37.09 -33.06 2.50
N ASP A 151 -37.70 -34.08 3.08
CA ASP A 151 -36.97 -35.14 3.77
C ASP A 151 -35.97 -35.83 2.81
N GLY A 152 -34.74 -36.03 3.29
CA GLY A 152 -33.65 -36.64 2.51
C GLY A 152 -32.84 -35.70 1.62
N TRP A 153 -33.17 -34.39 1.59
CA TRP A 153 -32.45 -33.42 0.72
C TRP A 153 -31.28 -32.73 1.43
N VAL A 154 -31.20 -32.81 2.77
CA VAL A 154 -30.12 -32.16 3.54
C VAL A 154 -28.85 -33.00 3.47
N VAL A 155 -27.77 -32.40 2.95
CA VAL A 155 -26.45 -33.03 2.84
C VAL A 155 -25.54 -32.61 3.99
N CYS A 156 -25.54 -31.33 4.36
CA CYS A 156 -24.71 -30.81 5.45
C CYS A 156 -25.48 -29.82 6.33
N LYS A 157 -25.19 -29.87 7.63
CA LYS A 157 -25.75 -28.95 8.63
C LYS A 157 -24.64 -28.23 9.38
N SER A 158 -24.93 -27.01 9.80
CA SER A 158 -24.06 -26.21 10.66
C SER A 158 -23.95 -26.79 12.08
N LYS A 159 -23.04 -26.23 12.88
CA LYS A 159 -22.93 -26.50 14.32
C LYS A 159 -24.24 -26.24 15.08
N SER A 160 -25.06 -25.30 14.60
CA SER A 160 -26.39 -24.98 15.13
C SER A 160 -27.52 -25.82 14.51
N ASN A 161 -27.20 -26.93 13.84
CA ASN A 161 -28.16 -27.85 13.21
C ASN A 161 -29.03 -27.19 12.12
N ARG A 162 -28.53 -26.15 11.45
CA ARG A 162 -29.19 -25.49 10.31
C ARG A 162 -28.73 -26.10 8.99
N ALA A 163 -29.62 -26.32 8.03
CA ALA A 163 -29.25 -26.87 6.73
C ALA A 163 -28.51 -25.82 5.88
N VAL A 164 -27.27 -26.11 5.50
CA VAL A 164 -26.36 -25.19 4.78
C VAL A 164 -25.89 -25.73 3.42
N LEU A 165 -26.19 -27.01 3.16
CA LEU A 165 -25.99 -27.67 1.87
C LEU A 165 -27.12 -28.67 1.67
N ILE A 166 -27.81 -28.54 0.54
CA ILE A 166 -28.95 -29.38 0.17
C ILE A 166 -28.80 -29.88 -1.26
N LYS A 167 -29.56 -30.92 -1.60
CA LYS A 167 -29.52 -31.61 -2.89
C LYS A 167 -30.92 -31.81 -3.46
N SER A 168 -31.06 -31.57 -4.75
CA SER A 168 -32.20 -31.96 -5.58
C SER A 168 -31.66 -32.58 -6.87
N ASP A 169 -31.88 -33.88 -7.05
CA ASP A 169 -31.32 -34.65 -8.18
C ASP A 169 -29.79 -34.51 -8.30
N ASN A 170 -29.28 -33.98 -9.40
CA ASN A 170 -27.86 -33.70 -9.63
C ASN A 170 -27.43 -32.28 -9.19
N VAL A 171 -28.35 -31.46 -8.68
CA VAL A 171 -28.09 -30.08 -8.27
C VAL A 171 -27.93 -29.99 -6.75
N TYR A 172 -26.78 -29.47 -6.33
CA TYR A 172 -26.43 -29.16 -4.97
C TYR A 172 -26.45 -27.66 -4.78
N VAL A 173 -26.99 -27.18 -3.65
CA VAL A 173 -27.05 -25.75 -3.35
C VAL A 173 -26.52 -25.50 -1.95
N THR A 174 -25.59 -24.56 -1.81
CA THR A 174 -24.96 -24.24 -0.53
C THR A 174 -25.02 -22.76 -0.20
N THR A 175 -25.14 -22.47 1.10
CA THR A 175 -24.97 -21.13 1.67
C THR A 175 -23.59 -20.92 2.30
N LEU A 176 -22.72 -21.94 2.27
CA LEU A 176 -21.36 -21.86 2.80
C LEU A 176 -20.51 -20.88 1.97
N SER A 177 -19.73 -20.05 2.64
CA SER A 177 -18.72 -19.19 2.04
C SER A 177 -17.55 -20.03 1.52
N ILE A 178 -17.38 -20.08 0.19
CA ILE A 178 -16.28 -20.79 -0.47
C ILE A 178 -15.27 -19.75 -0.98
N GLU A 179 -14.26 -19.47 -0.16
CA GLU A 179 -13.32 -18.36 -0.40
C GLU A 179 -12.11 -18.73 -1.27
N ASN A 180 -11.81 -20.02 -1.38
CA ASN A 180 -10.64 -20.52 -2.09
C ASN A 180 -10.87 -21.95 -2.62
N VAL A 181 -9.94 -22.40 -3.46
CA VAL A 181 -9.98 -23.72 -4.10
C VAL A 181 -9.94 -24.87 -3.08
N ASP A 182 -9.25 -24.72 -1.96
CA ASP A 182 -9.17 -25.77 -0.94
C ASP A 182 -10.53 -25.96 -0.25
N LYS A 183 -11.20 -24.86 0.12
CA LYS A 183 -12.57 -24.89 0.62
C LYS A 183 -13.55 -25.46 -0.41
N LEU A 184 -13.37 -25.13 -1.70
CA LEU A 184 -14.18 -25.73 -2.77
C LEU A 184 -13.99 -27.25 -2.81
N LYS A 185 -12.74 -27.74 -2.80
CA LYS A 185 -12.43 -29.17 -2.79
C LYS A 185 -13.05 -29.91 -1.60
N LEU A 186 -13.05 -29.31 -0.42
CA LEU A 186 -13.71 -29.88 0.77
C LEU A 186 -15.22 -30.03 0.57
N VAL A 187 -15.90 -28.99 0.04
CA VAL A 187 -17.34 -29.05 -0.27
C VAL A 187 -17.63 -30.09 -1.36
N LEU A 188 -16.80 -30.17 -2.39
CA LEU A 188 -16.89 -31.20 -3.43
C LEU A 188 -16.73 -32.61 -2.83
N GLY A 189 -15.85 -32.76 -1.84
CA GLY A 189 -15.71 -34.00 -1.08
C GLY A 189 -16.97 -34.38 -0.29
N VAL A 190 -17.65 -33.41 0.32
CA VAL A 190 -18.92 -33.62 1.05
C VAL A 190 -20.04 -34.10 0.13
N ILE A 191 -20.10 -33.62 -1.12
CA ILE A 191 -21.13 -34.05 -2.09
C ILE A 191 -20.82 -35.38 -2.80
N GLY A 192 -19.73 -36.04 -2.41
CA GLY A 192 -19.32 -37.35 -2.94
C GLY A 192 -18.44 -37.28 -4.19
N LEU A 193 -17.88 -36.10 -4.51
CA LEU A 193 -16.98 -35.89 -5.65
C LEU A 193 -15.52 -35.75 -5.16
N LYS A 194 -15.06 -36.70 -4.34
CA LYS A 194 -13.63 -36.79 -4.00
C LYS A 194 -12.88 -37.30 -5.23
N ASN A 195 -11.80 -36.62 -5.61
CA ASN A 195 -10.80 -37.21 -6.51
C ASN A 195 -10.28 -38.48 -5.81
N GLU A 196 -10.59 -39.66 -6.35
CA GLU A 196 -9.85 -40.88 -6.03
C GLU A 196 -8.47 -40.79 -6.67
N ARG A 197 -7.61 -39.92 -6.12
CA ARG A 197 -6.17 -40.03 -6.33
C ARG A 197 -5.59 -40.59 -5.06
N GLN A 198 -4.76 -41.62 -5.23
CA GLN A 198 -3.92 -42.13 -4.17
C GLN A 198 -3.13 -40.96 -3.58
N GLU A 199 -3.36 -40.67 -2.29
CA GLU A 199 -2.55 -39.68 -1.58
C GLU A 199 -1.08 -40.10 -1.69
N VAL A 200 -0.22 -39.13 -2.01
CA VAL A 200 1.22 -39.37 -2.05
C VAL A 200 1.62 -39.77 -0.64
N PRO A 201 2.16 -40.99 -0.43
CA PRO A 201 2.52 -41.43 0.91
C PRO A 201 3.61 -40.53 1.49
N ASP A 202 3.55 -40.25 2.78
CA ASP A 202 4.54 -39.40 3.47
C ASP A 202 5.98 -39.87 3.25
N TRP A 203 6.18 -41.19 3.13
CA TRP A 203 7.49 -41.77 2.91
C TRP A 203 8.10 -41.41 1.54
N MET A 204 7.31 -40.95 0.57
CA MET A 204 7.79 -40.60 -0.78
C MET A 204 8.84 -39.48 -0.72
N ILE A 205 8.76 -38.58 0.25
CA ILE A 205 9.74 -37.50 0.45
C ILE A 205 11.17 -38.01 0.71
N HIS A 206 11.31 -39.26 1.19
CA HIS A 206 12.61 -39.88 1.48
C HIS A 206 13.28 -40.49 0.25
N TYR A 207 12.65 -40.43 -0.92
CA TYR A 207 13.17 -40.97 -2.17
C TYR A 207 13.46 -39.84 -3.17
N PRO A 208 14.50 -39.02 -2.96
CA PRO A 208 14.91 -38.04 -3.94
C PRO A 208 15.32 -38.76 -5.24
N MET A 209 14.77 -38.31 -6.36
CA MET A 209 15.01 -38.92 -7.68
C MET A 209 15.33 -37.86 -8.73
N PHE A 210 15.79 -38.32 -9.90
CA PHE A 210 16.11 -37.45 -11.04
C PHE A 210 17.09 -36.33 -10.65
N ASP A 211 16.70 -35.07 -10.80
CA ASP A 211 17.50 -33.91 -10.48
C ASP A 211 16.98 -33.15 -9.25
N ASP A 212 16.19 -33.79 -8.37
CA ASP A 212 15.64 -33.18 -7.14
C ASP A 212 16.71 -32.44 -6.32
N GLU A 213 17.87 -33.07 -6.10
CA GLU A 213 18.95 -32.46 -5.32
C GLU A 213 19.59 -31.26 -6.03
N LYS A 214 19.64 -31.28 -7.36
CA LYS A 214 20.11 -30.15 -8.16
C LYS A 214 19.11 -28.99 -8.06
N GLN A 215 17.81 -29.27 -8.14
CA GLN A 215 16.77 -28.25 -8.02
C GLN A 215 16.70 -27.67 -6.60
N LYS A 216 16.79 -28.50 -5.55
CA LYS A 216 16.88 -28.03 -4.16
C LYS A 216 18.06 -27.10 -3.94
N SER A 217 19.23 -27.45 -4.50
CA SER A 217 20.43 -26.61 -4.42
C SER A 217 20.24 -25.27 -5.17
N ALA A 218 19.59 -25.29 -6.33
CA ALA A 218 19.28 -24.07 -7.09
C ALA A 218 18.31 -23.16 -6.33
N ILE A 219 17.25 -23.73 -5.74
CA ILE A 219 16.28 -23.00 -4.92
C ILE A 219 16.98 -22.34 -3.75
N ALA A 220 17.80 -23.08 -2.98
CA ALA A 220 18.51 -22.52 -1.83
C ALA A 220 19.46 -21.37 -2.21
N GLU A 221 20.09 -21.45 -3.39
CA GLU A 221 20.94 -20.36 -3.89
C GLU A 221 20.11 -19.14 -4.31
N TRP A 222 18.98 -19.33 -5.00
CA TRP A 222 18.09 -18.23 -5.35
C TRP A 222 17.47 -17.57 -4.12
N GLU A 223 17.08 -18.35 -3.10
CA GLU A 223 16.59 -17.84 -1.82
C GLU A 223 17.64 -16.96 -1.15
N ARG A 224 18.91 -17.39 -1.11
CA ARG A 224 20.02 -16.57 -0.60
C ARG A 224 20.19 -15.26 -1.39
N GLN A 225 20.05 -15.32 -2.72
CA GLN A 225 20.12 -14.11 -3.55
C GLN A 225 18.95 -13.16 -3.27
N ILE A 226 17.74 -13.70 -3.07
CA ILE A 226 16.56 -12.91 -2.69
C ILE A 226 16.80 -12.22 -1.35
N GLU A 227 17.29 -12.94 -0.33
CA GLU A 227 17.62 -12.35 0.98
C GLU A 227 18.66 -11.22 0.85
N GLY A 228 19.71 -11.45 0.06
CA GLY A 228 20.74 -10.43 -0.20
C GLY A 228 20.19 -9.18 -0.89
N LEU A 229 19.33 -9.36 -1.90
CA LEU A 229 18.67 -8.25 -2.60
C LEU A 229 17.70 -7.50 -1.70
N GLN A 230 16.92 -8.20 -0.86
CA GLN A 230 16.03 -7.58 0.10
C GLN A 230 16.78 -6.73 1.12
N ALA A 231 17.92 -7.21 1.63
CA ALA A 231 18.78 -6.44 2.52
C ALA A 231 19.33 -5.16 1.86
N ASN A 232 19.69 -5.23 0.56
CA ASN A 232 20.13 -4.06 -0.19
C ASN A 232 18.99 -3.06 -0.42
N ILE A 233 17.78 -3.53 -0.74
CA ILE A 233 16.59 -2.68 -0.87
C ILE A 233 16.33 -1.94 0.43
N GLU A 234 16.42 -2.61 1.58
CA GLU A 234 16.19 -1.97 2.88
C GLU A 234 17.25 -0.90 3.17
N LYS A 235 18.53 -1.17 2.90
CA LYS A 235 19.59 -0.15 3.00
C LYS A 235 19.29 1.08 2.12
N SER A 236 18.88 0.87 0.87
CA SER A 236 18.53 1.98 -0.03
C SER A 236 17.32 2.77 0.47
N LYS A 237 16.30 2.11 1.04
CA LYS A 237 15.15 2.79 1.65
C LYS A 237 15.56 3.65 2.84
N GLN A 238 16.46 3.17 3.70
CA GLN A 238 16.97 3.95 4.83
C GLN A 238 17.73 5.20 4.35
N ILE A 239 18.52 5.09 3.29
CA ILE A 239 19.20 6.24 2.66
C ILE A 239 18.16 7.24 2.12
N LEU A 240 17.08 6.79 1.49
CA LEU A 240 16.01 7.69 1.03
C LEU A 240 15.35 8.45 2.18
N ILE A 241 15.07 7.76 3.30
CA ILE A 241 14.53 8.40 4.51
C ILE A 241 15.48 9.47 5.04
N GLN A 242 16.79 9.17 5.12
CA GLN A 242 17.79 10.14 5.55
C GLN A 242 17.88 11.33 4.58
N ASN A 243 17.81 11.10 3.27
CA ASN A 243 17.80 12.15 2.26
C ASN A 243 16.55 13.04 2.37
N ASP A 244 15.37 12.47 2.63
CA ASP A 244 14.15 13.23 2.87
C ASP A 244 14.24 14.10 4.13
N ARG A 245 14.87 13.57 5.19
CA ARG A 245 15.16 14.34 6.40
C ARG A 245 16.03 15.56 6.08
N MET A 246 17.12 15.40 5.35
CA MET A 246 17.99 16.51 4.93
C MET A 246 17.22 17.53 4.08
N LYS A 247 16.49 17.07 3.05
CA LYS A 247 15.69 17.93 2.16
C LYS A 247 14.63 18.74 2.91
N SER A 248 14.19 18.31 4.09
CA SER A 248 13.17 19.05 4.84
C SER A 248 13.60 20.44 5.33
N VAL A 249 14.91 20.74 5.30
CA VAL A 249 15.47 22.09 5.47
C VAL A 249 14.89 23.12 4.47
N LEU A 250 14.33 22.65 3.33
CA LEU A 250 13.74 23.50 2.30
C LEU A 250 12.37 24.06 2.69
N TYR A 251 11.68 23.51 3.69
CA TYR A 251 10.35 23.97 4.09
C TYR A 251 10.13 24.13 5.60
N LYS A 252 11.04 23.63 6.44
CA LYS A 252 10.95 23.80 7.91
C LYS A 252 11.31 25.21 8.38
N THR A 253 10.96 25.50 9.64
CA THR A 253 11.20 26.77 10.34
C THR A 253 11.32 26.50 11.85
N GLY A 254 11.95 27.42 12.60
CA GLY A 254 12.11 27.29 14.06
C GLY A 254 13.04 26.13 14.42
N GLU A 255 12.84 25.53 15.60
CA GLU A 255 13.69 24.44 16.12
C GLU A 255 13.88 23.29 15.12
N PRO A 256 12.85 22.77 14.41
CA PRO A 256 13.07 21.70 13.42
C PRO A 256 13.98 22.08 12.25
N LEU A 257 14.10 23.38 11.92
CA LEU A 257 15.05 23.84 10.91
C LEU A 257 16.47 23.85 11.48
N VAL A 258 16.63 24.37 12.69
CA VAL A 258 17.91 24.44 13.40
C VAL A 258 18.52 23.03 13.55
N GLU A 259 17.73 22.06 14.00
CA GLU A 259 18.17 20.67 14.17
C GLU A 259 18.78 20.07 12.89
N ILE A 260 18.16 20.30 11.73
CA ILE A 260 18.65 19.73 10.46
C ILE A 260 19.85 20.51 9.95
N VAL A 261 19.86 21.84 10.12
CA VAL A 261 21.03 22.64 9.76
C VAL A 261 22.24 22.21 10.58
N PHE A 262 22.07 21.92 11.88
CA PHE A 262 23.13 21.39 12.73
C PHE A 262 23.62 20.03 12.22
N GLU A 263 22.70 19.12 11.92
CA GLU A 263 23.06 17.80 11.36
C GLU A 263 23.89 17.93 10.07
N ILE A 264 23.51 18.85 9.18
CA ILE A 264 24.27 19.14 7.96
C ILE A 264 25.65 19.73 8.27
N LEU A 265 25.72 20.74 9.15
CA LEU A 265 27.00 21.39 9.51
C LEU A 265 27.96 20.42 10.22
N GLN A 266 27.47 19.58 11.12
CA GLN A 266 28.27 18.53 11.78
C GLN A 266 28.87 17.57 10.76
N GLU A 267 28.10 17.15 9.76
CA GLU A 267 28.59 16.24 8.70
C GLU A 267 29.66 16.92 7.84
N LEU A 268 29.37 18.14 7.37
CA LEU A 268 30.27 18.92 6.52
C LEU A 268 31.59 19.24 7.22
N LEU A 269 31.53 19.71 8.47
CA LEU A 269 32.69 20.23 9.20
C LEU A 269 33.37 19.18 10.08
N GLY A 270 32.73 18.05 10.33
CA GLY A 270 33.26 16.99 11.20
C GLY A 270 33.40 17.45 12.64
N CYS A 271 32.46 18.27 13.13
CA CYS A 271 32.40 18.76 14.50
C CYS A 271 31.19 18.17 15.24
N ASP A 272 31.19 18.32 16.57
CA ASP A 272 30.04 17.99 17.41
C ASP A 272 29.36 19.28 17.87
N LEU A 273 28.08 19.45 17.53
CA LEU A 273 27.24 20.57 17.92
C LEU A 273 26.14 20.14 18.91
N SER A 274 26.13 18.87 19.34
CA SER A 274 25.10 18.32 20.21
C SER A 274 25.14 18.88 21.64
N GLU A 275 26.29 19.39 22.07
CA GLU A 275 26.48 20.04 23.38
C GLU A 275 26.25 21.56 23.34
N PHE A 276 25.85 22.14 22.19
CA PHE A 276 25.56 23.56 22.10
C PHE A 276 24.38 23.92 23.01
N VAL A 277 24.61 24.86 23.94
CA VAL A 277 23.58 25.38 24.84
C VAL A 277 23.07 26.70 24.27
N ASP A 278 21.82 26.71 23.85
CA ASP A 278 21.14 27.92 23.37
C ASP A 278 20.90 28.89 24.55
N GLU A 279 21.79 29.88 24.69
CA GLU A 279 21.65 30.98 25.65
C GLU A 279 20.67 32.07 25.17
N LYS A 280 19.94 31.83 24.06
CA LYS A 280 19.00 32.75 23.38
C LYS A 280 19.66 34.02 22.83
N LYS A 281 20.97 33.97 22.59
CA LYS A 281 21.74 35.06 21.99
C LYS A 281 21.98 34.84 20.50
N GLU A 282 22.34 33.63 20.09
CA GLU A 282 22.65 33.26 18.70
C GLU A 282 22.21 31.82 18.46
N ASP A 283 21.84 31.48 17.21
CA ASP A 283 21.37 30.12 16.90
C ASP A 283 22.50 29.10 16.96
N PHE A 284 23.77 29.50 16.73
CA PHE A 284 24.95 28.67 16.99
C PHE A 284 26.23 29.46 17.19
N LEU A 285 27.12 28.93 18.03
CA LEU A 285 28.51 29.34 18.20
C LEU A 285 29.39 28.12 18.39
N PHE A 286 30.33 27.88 17.48
CA PHE A 286 31.24 26.74 17.57
C PHE A 286 32.59 27.02 16.93
N GLN A 287 33.63 26.30 17.38
CA GLN A 287 34.98 26.41 16.83
C GLN A 287 35.34 25.16 16.03
N VAL A 288 35.84 25.34 14.81
CA VAL A 288 36.45 24.28 14.01
C VAL A 288 37.86 24.70 13.62
N LYS A 289 38.85 23.94 14.10
CA LYS A 289 40.28 24.31 13.99
C LYS A 289 40.51 25.70 14.61
N ASP A 290 41.04 26.64 13.82
CA ASP A 290 41.35 28.01 14.23
C ASP A 290 40.25 29.02 13.88
N VAL A 291 39.09 28.58 13.39
CA VAL A 291 37.98 29.45 12.99
C VAL A 291 36.78 29.25 13.91
N ILE A 292 36.23 30.34 14.40
CA ILE A 292 35.02 30.41 15.22
C ILE A 292 33.87 30.80 14.30
N PHE A 293 32.83 30.00 14.24
CA PHE A 293 31.61 30.28 13.50
C PHE A 293 30.51 30.72 14.46
N ILE A 294 29.95 31.88 14.19
CA ILE A 294 28.78 32.43 14.87
C ILE A 294 27.68 32.58 13.82
N GLY A 295 26.44 32.23 14.14
CA GLY A 295 25.41 32.33 13.12
C GLY A 295 23.96 32.32 13.58
N GLU A 296 23.12 32.66 12.61
CA GLU A 296 21.66 32.76 12.73
C GLU A 296 21.02 31.91 11.63
N ILE A 297 19.96 31.18 11.98
CA ILE A 297 19.21 30.26 11.13
C ILE A 297 17.74 30.71 11.09
N LYS A 298 17.24 31.12 9.92
CA LYS A 298 15.84 31.54 9.78
C LYS A 298 15.10 30.91 8.61
N GLY A 299 13.88 30.44 8.90
CA GLY A 299 12.90 30.04 7.90
C GLY A 299 11.79 31.08 7.77
N VAL A 300 11.70 31.78 6.63
CA VAL A 300 10.76 32.90 6.45
C VAL A 300 10.02 32.81 5.12
N ASN A 301 8.83 33.42 5.04
CA ASN A 301 8.01 33.43 3.82
C ASN A 301 8.36 34.60 2.88
N HIS A 302 9.23 35.51 3.32
CA HIS A 302 9.74 36.62 2.52
C HIS A 302 11.19 36.33 2.07
N ASN A 303 11.71 37.13 1.15
CA ASN A 303 13.13 37.12 0.78
C ASN A 303 13.98 37.66 1.95
N VAL A 304 15.30 37.45 1.96
CA VAL A 304 16.23 37.98 2.97
C VAL A 304 16.06 39.49 3.07
N LYS A 305 16.04 40.02 4.30
CA LYS A 305 15.94 41.47 4.56
C LYS A 305 17.18 42.00 5.29
N ASN A 306 17.35 43.32 5.28
CA ASN A 306 18.45 43.97 5.99
C ASN A 306 18.41 43.68 7.49
N GLU A 307 17.22 43.57 8.09
CA GLU A 307 17.06 43.28 9.52
C GLU A 307 17.66 41.92 9.89
N ASN A 308 17.62 40.93 8.98
CA ASN A 308 18.23 39.62 9.23
C ASN A 308 19.76 39.73 9.33
N ILE A 309 20.38 40.53 8.46
CA ILE A 309 21.83 40.71 8.41
C ILE A 309 22.30 41.59 9.58
N SER A 310 21.56 42.67 9.87
CA SER A 310 21.84 43.55 11.01
C SER A 310 21.73 42.83 12.34
N GLN A 311 20.78 41.90 12.50
CA GLN A 311 20.70 41.10 13.72
C GLN A 311 21.96 40.22 13.91
N LEU A 312 22.39 39.52 12.85
CA LEU A 312 23.63 38.73 12.89
C LEU A 312 24.85 39.59 13.22
N ASP A 313 24.92 40.81 12.66
CA ASP A 313 26.00 41.77 12.93
C ASP A 313 26.03 42.19 14.41
N VAL A 314 24.86 42.43 15.03
CA VAL A 314 24.77 42.72 16.47
C VAL A 314 25.31 41.57 17.32
N HIS A 315 25.01 40.32 16.95
CA HIS A 315 25.54 39.14 17.63
C HIS A 315 27.05 39.03 17.50
N TYR A 316 27.58 39.24 16.28
CA TYR A 316 29.02 39.28 16.03
C TYR A 316 29.74 40.37 16.84
N GLN A 317 29.24 41.60 16.85
CA GLN A 317 29.87 42.70 17.61
C GLN A 317 29.83 42.43 19.11
N SER A 318 28.69 41.92 19.63
CA SER A 318 28.56 41.58 21.05
C SER A 318 29.58 40.50 21.45
N TYR A 319 29.81 39.50 20.60
CA TYR A 319 30.82 38.47 20.82
C TYR A 319 32.24 39.06 20.87
N MET A 320 32.57 40.00 19.97
CA MET A 320 33.88 40.67 19.95
C MET A 320 34.12 41.50 21.20
N ASP A 321 33.12 42.26 21.63
CA ASP A 321 33.19 43.08 22.85
C ASP A 321 33.43 42.22 24.10
N ASP A 322 32.76 41.05 24.19
CA ASP A 322 32.95 40.11 25.29
C ASP A 322 34.31 39.37 25.22
N HIS A 323 34.98 39.37 24.06
CA HIS A 323 36.22 38.61 23.81
C HIS A 323 37.31 39.45 23.11
N GLU A 324 37.66 40.61 23.68
CA GLU A 324 38.58 41.62 23.11
C GLU A 324 39.96 41.10 22.64
N LEU A 325 40.41 39.94 23.13
CA LEU A 325 41.68 39.30 22.75
C LEU A 325 41.57 38.38 21.52
N THR A 326 40.36 38.16 21.01
CA THR A 326 40.10 37.29 19.86
C THR A 326 40.49 38.02 18.58
N ASN A 327 41.23 37.33 17.71
CA ASN A 327 41.56 37.89 16.39
C ASN A 327 40.31 37.86 15.51
N GLU A 328 39.81 39.03 15.09
CA GLU A 328 38.64 39.18 14.21
C GLU A 328 38.72 38.30 12.95
N THR A 329 39.90 38.11 12.38
CA THR A 329 40.10 37.28 11.17
C THR A 329 39.81 35.79 11.40
N LYS A 330 39.71 35.37 12.66
CA LYS A 330 39.36 34.00 13.06
C LYS A 330 37.88 33.80 13.30
N VAL A 331 37.05 34.84 13.25
CA VAL A 331 35.62 34.71 13.55
C VAL A 331 34.78 35.00 12.32
N LYS A 332 33.81 34.12 12.07
CA LYS A 332 33.00 34.16 10.87
C LYS A 332 31.51 34.11 11.17
N ALA A 333 30.83 35.17 10.75
CA ALA A 333 29.38 35.30 10.86
C ALA A 333 28.66 34.64 9.68
N LEU A 334 27.76 33.68 9.96
CA LEU A 334 26.98 32.93 8.98
C LEU A 334 25.48 33.19 9.14
N LEU A 335 24.80 33.54 8.05
CA LEU A 335 23.34 33.67 7.99
C LEU A 335 22.76 32.55 7.13
N ILE A 336 22.16 31.53 7.76
CA ILE A 336 21.56 30.39 7.05
C ILE A 336 20.05 30.65 6.88
N MET A 337 19.58 30.75 5.62
CA MET A 337 18.23 31.24 5.31
C MET A 337 17.43 30.26 4.46
N ASN A 338 16.34 29.74 5.02
CA ASN A 338 15.25 29.14 4.25
C ASN A 338 14.22 30.24 3.89
N TYR A 339 14.60 31.13 2.97
CA TYR A 339 13.75 32.25 2.55
C TYR A 339 12.70 31.80 1.53
N GLN A 340 11.55 32.50 1.49
CA GLN A 340 10.40 32.16 0.64
C GLN A 340 10.03 30.67 0.69
N LYS A 341 10.05 30.08 1.90
CA LYS A 341 9.81 28.64 2.12
C LYS A 341 8.45 28.13 1.66
N ASN A 342 7.51 29.03 1.43
CA ASN A 342 6.19 28.77 0.85
C ASN A 342 6.20 28.64 -0.69
N LYS A 343 7.38 28.72 -1.33
CA LYS A 343 7.58 28.51 -2.77
C LYS A 343 8.57 27.36 -3.01
N GLU A 344 8.40 26.67 -4.13
CA GLU A 344 9.39 25.73 -4.65
C GLU A 344 10.74 26.45 -4.87
N PRO A 345 11.89 25.78 -4.66
CA PRO A 345 13.20 26.44 -4.72
C PRO A 345 13.49 27.16 -6.06
N ASN A 346 13.07 26.58 -7.18
CA ASN A 346 13.21 27.16 -8.53
C ASN A 346 12.30 28.38 -8.79
N GLN A 347 11.31 28.65 -7.94
CA GLN A 347 10.38 29.78 -8.04
C GLN A 347 10.69 30.90 -7.04
N ARG A 348 11.76 30.75 -6.25
CA ARG A 348 12.21 31.76 -5.29
C ARG A 348 12.91 32.90 -6.02
N ASP A 349 12.68 34.12 -5.55
CA ASP A 349 13.36 35.30 -6.07
C ASP A 349 14.79 35.31 -5.54
N GLN A 350 15.78 35.65 -6.37
CA GLN A 350 17.16 35.78 -5.91
C GLN A 350 17.28 36.78 -4.74
N VAL A 351 18.24 36.54 -3.85
CA VAL A 351 18.57 37.50 -2.78
C VAL A 351 18.98 38.82 -3.44
N LYS A 352 18.39 39.93 -2.98
CA LYS A 352 18.64 41.21 -3.66
C LYS A 352 20.07 41.69 -3.40
N GLU A 353 20.63 42.36 -4.39
CA GLU A 353 21.99 42.91 -4.37
C GLU A 353 22.25 43.84 -3.17
N THR A 354 21.23 44.55 -2.69
CA THR A 354 21.32 45.37 -1.47
C THR A 354 21.63 44.56 -0.22
N GLN A 355 21.04 43.37 -0.07
CA GLN A 355 21.32 42.47 1.05
C GLN A 355 22.70 41.82 0.90
N ILE A 356 23.06 41.39 -0.32
CA ILE A 356 24.39 40.81 -0.60
C ILE A 356 25.50 41.81 -0.26
N ASN A 357 25.39 43.06 -0.70
CA ASN A 357 26.38 44.09 -0.41
C ASN A 357 26.45 44.48 1.06
N LEU A 358 25.31 44.45 1.77
CA LEU A 358 25.30 44.65 3.22
C LEU A 358 26.06 43.53 3.95
N ALA A 359 25.84 42.27 3.58
CA ALA A 359 26.58 41.14 4.15
C ALA A 359 28.08 41.21 3.84
N LYS A 360 28.47 41.57 2.61
CA LYS A 360 29.89 41.82 2.25
C LYS A 360 30.52 42.90 3.13
N ARG A 361 29.83 44.03 3.31
CA ARG A 361 30.29 45.14 4.15
C ARG A 361 30.50 44.72 5.61
N ASN A 362 29.61 43.87 6.12
CA ASN A 362 29.66 43.36 7.49
C ASN A 362 30.57 42.12 7.65
N GLY A 363 31.24 41.66 6.58
CA GLY A 363 32.10 40.47 6.62
C GLY A 363 31.34 39.12 6.79
N SER A 364 30.00 39.14 6.72
CA SER A 364 29.16 37.97 6.92
C SER A 364 28.84 37.24 5.61
N LEU A 365 28.45 35.96 5.73
CA LEU A 365 28.12 35.09 4.61
C LEU A 365 26.67 34.61 4.70
N ILE A 366 25.87 34.89 3.67
CA ILE A 366 24.51 34.38 3.51
C ILE A 366 24.57 33.02 2.80
N ILE A 367 23.92 32.02 3.38
CA ILE A 367 23.82 30.67 2.82
C ILE A 367 22.33 30.32 2.75
N ASP A 368 21.78 30.20 1.56
CA ASP A 368 20.42 29.69 1.44
C ASP A 368 20.39 28.16 1.59
N THR A 369 19.27 27.63 2.05
CA THR A 369 19.18 26.20 2.38
C THR A 369 19.23 25.28 1.17
N LEU A 370 18.95 25.75 -0.05
CA LEU A 370 19.18 24.96 -1.26
C LEU A 370 20.68 24.86 -1.55
N THR A 371 21.41 25.97 -1.46
CA THR A 371 22.87 25.98 -1.63
C THR A 371 23.56 25.14 -0.56
N LEU A 372 23.11 25.19 0.70
CA LEU A 372 23.63 24.33 1.77
C LEU A 372 23.45 22.83 1.44
N LEU A 373 22.30 22.44 0.91
CA LEU A 373 22.08 21.05 0.46
C LEU A 373 22.97 20.66 -0.72
N ARG A 374 23.22 21.57 -1.66
CA ARG A 374 24.13 21.31 -2.80
C ARG A 374 25.57 21.12 -2.34
N VAL A 375 26.01 21.86 -1.32
CA VAL A 375 27.31 21.61 -0.67
C VAL A 375 27.34 20.21 -0.06
N LEU A 376 26.30 19.82 0.67
CA LEU A 376 26.20 18.47 1.25
C LEU A 376 26.22 17.37 0.19
N GLU A 377 25.45 17.53 -0.89
CA GLU A 377 25.42 16.61 -2.03
C GLU A 377 26.82 16.43 -2.62
N LYS A 378 27.50 17.53 -2.96
CA LYS A 378 28.85 17.49 -3.52
C LYS A 378 29.87 16.89 -2.56
N TYR A 379 29.74 17.15 -1.26
CA TYR A 379 30.59 16.55 -0.23
C TYR A 379 30.41 15.03 -0.18
N ARG A 380 29.16 14.55 -0.16
CA ARG A 380 28.83 13.11 -0.16
C ARG A 380 29.26 12.41 -1.45
N ASP A 381 29.22 13.12 -2.58
CA ASP A 381 29.71 12.65 -3.87
C ASP A 381 31.25 12.69 -3.98
N GLY A 382 31.95 13.22 -2.98
CA GLY A 382 33.42 13.34 -2.98
C GLY A 382 33.96 14.39 -3.96
N LEU A 383 33.10 15.30 -4.44
CA LEU A 383 33.45 16.36 -5.37
C LEU A 383 34.11 17.58 -4.69
N ILE A 384 33.86 17.77 -3.40
CA ILE A 384 34.51 18.80 -2.58
C ILE A 384 34.97 18.17 -1.26
N ALA A 385 36.20 18.46 -0.85
CA ALA A 385 36.72 18.01 0.43
C ALA A 385 36.29 18.95 1.58
N ARG A 386 36.22 18.41 2.79
CA ARG A 386 35.91 19.19 4.02
C ARG A 386 36.78 20.44 4.19
N ASN A 387 38.06 20.38 3.84
CA ASN A 387 38.95 21.54 3.94
C ASN A 387 38.56 22.67 2.96
N GLU A 388 38.05 22.32 1.78
CA GLU A 388 37.55 23.29 0.80
C GLU A 388 36.26 23.93 1.30
N ILE A 389 35.38 23.15 1.93
CA ILE A 389 34.16 23.66 2.57
C ILE A 389 34.52 24.62 3.71
N LEU A 390 35.47 24.25 4.57
CA LEU A 390 35.96 25.12 5.64
C LEU A 390 36.47 26.46 5.09
N ALA A 391 37.32 26.42 4.06
CA ALA A 391 37.82 27.63 3.39
C ALA A 391 36.69 28.46 2.78
N MET A 392 35.74 27.81 2.09
CA MET A 392 34.59 28.45 1.48
C MET A 392 33.75 29.21 2.52
N LEU A 393 33.46 28.58 3.67
CA LEU A 393 32.69 29.20 4.74
C LEU A 393 33.46 30.30 5.46
N SER A 394 34.78 30.14 5.67
CA SER A 394 35.59 31.14 6.39
C SER A 394 35.93 32.37 5.53
N GLU A 395 36.18 32.18 4.23
CA GLU A 395 36.76 33.22 3.36
C GLU A 395 35.70 34.01 2.58
N GLN A 396 34.60 33.39 2.15
CA GLN A 396 33.58 34.08 1.35
C GLN A 396 32.75 35.07 2.19
N THR A 397 32.28 36.15 1.57
CA THR A 397 31.33 37.12 2.16
C THR A 397 30.23 37.45 1.16
N GLY A 398 29.11 37.99 1.65
CA GLY A 398 27.95 38.28 0.82
C GLY A 398 27.02 37.07 0.74
N ILE A 399 26.98 36.39 -0.40
CA ILE A 399 26.19 35.17 -0.61
C ILE A 399 27.12 34.04 -1.03
N LEU A 400 26.87 32.83 -0.54
CA LEU A 400 27.64 31.66 -0.90
C LEU A 400 27.45 31.34 -2.38
N VAL A 401 28.56 31.28 -3.11
CA VAL A 401 28.60 30.88 -4.52
C VAL A 401 29.47 29.64 -4.65
N LEU A 402 28.92 28.60 -5.28
CA LEU A 402 29.67 27.42 -5.70
C LEU A 402 30.40 27.78 -6.99
N GLY A 403 31.74 27.62 -7.05
CA GLY A 403 32.51 28.04 -8.23
C GLY A 403 32.10 27.32 -9.52
N GLU A 404 32.39 27.89 -10.69
CA GLU A 404 31.93 27.40 -12.02
C GLU A 404 32.33 25.95 -12.38
N ASN A 405 33.33 25.35 -11.71
CA ASN A 405 33.66 23.92 -11.85
C ASN A 405 32.78 23.00 -10.99
N LEU A 406 31.81 23.58 -10.29
CA LEU A 406 30.96 22.96 -9.27
C LEU A 406 29.49 23.37 -9.44
N GLU A 407 29.03 23.82 -10.61
CA GLU A 407 27.60 24.02 -10.89
C GLU A 407 26.97 22.88 -11.68
#